data_AF-A0AA38JUD1-F1
#
_entry.id   AF-A0AA38JUD1-F1
#
_cell.length_a   1.000
_cell.length_b   1.000
_cell.length_c   1.000
_cell.angle_alpha   90.00
_cell.angle_beta   90.00
_cell.angle_gamma   90.00
#
_symmetry.space_group_name_H-M   'P 1'
#
loop_
_entity.id
_entity.type
_entity.pdbx_description
1 polymer ?
#
loop_
_entity_poly.entity_id
_entity_poly.type
_entity_poly.pdbx_seq_one_letter_code
_entity_poly.pdbx_strand_id
1 'polypeptide(L)'
;IIDGRFYTECRHFHAMATHKQDCLRDNCVFSVRHTHSFSLSPTDCKSPNCIRMMAQPVQNPIRFSSMNCANCRARDGAYVMSDLVGLVLILFT
;
A
#
# COMPACT_ATOMS: atom_id res chain seq x y z
N ILE A 1 -4.12 -7.67 1.12
CA ILE A 1 -2.66 -7.44 1.14
C ILE A 1 -2.31 -6.51 0.00
N ILE A 2 -1.35 -5.62 0.22
CA ILE A 2 -0.78 -4.75 -0.80
C ILE A 2 0.65 -5.23 -1.04
N ASP A 3 0.90 -5.85 -2.18
CA ASP A 3 2.24 -6.22 -2.59
C ASP A 3 2.93 -5.02 -3.23
N GLY A 4 4.23 -4.88 -2.96
CA GLY A 4 4.96 -3.74 -3.49
C GLY A 4 6.48 -3.88 -3.42
N ARG A 5 7.13 -2.80 -3.84
CA ARG A 5 8.56 -2.61 -3.73
C ARG A 5 8.87 -1.71 -2.54
N PHE A 6 9.78 -2.15 -1.69
CA PHE A 6 10.33 -1.32 -0.62
C PHE A 6 11.71 -0.79 -1.01
N TYR A 7 11.85 0.53 -0.98
CA TYR A 7 13.11 1.22 -1.23
C TYR A 7 13.82 1.44 0.11
N THR A 8 14.98 0.82 0.31
CA THR A 8 15.64 0.77 1.63
C THR A 8 16.24 2.11 2.03
N GLU A 9 16.82 2.85 1.08
CA GLU A 9 17.48 4.14 1.36
C GLU A 9 16.49 5.22 1.82
N CYS A 10 15.35 5.35 1.15
CA CYS A 10 14.33 6.34 1.50
C CYS A 10 13.18 5.79 2.36
N ARG A 11 13.19 4.49 2.68
CA ARG A 11 12.14 3.78 3.45
C ARG A 11 10.73 3.96 2.89
N HIS A 12 10.62 4.13 1.58
CA HIS A 12 9.33 4.28 0.91
C HIS A 12 8.82 2.94 0.38
N PHE A 13 7.55 2.66 0.64
CA PHE A 13 6.82 1.53 0.05
C PHE A 13 6.06 2.00 -1.20
N HIS A 14 6.27 1.31 -2.32
CA HIS A 14 5.57 1.55 -3.57
C HIS A 14 4.65 0.37 -3.90
N ALA A 15 3.35 0.61 -3.83
CA ALA A 15 2.33 -0.39 -4.13
C ALA A 15 2.39 -0.81 -5.60
N MET A 16 2.33 -2.11 -5.86
CA MET A 16 2.37 -2.69 -7.21
C MET A 16 1.12 -3.51 -7.51
N ALA A 17 0.63 -4.28 -6.55
CA ALA A 17 -0.55 -5.11 -6.70
C ALA A 17 -1.34 -5.19 -5.38
N THR A 18 -2.65 -5.42 -5.49
CA THR A 18 -3.50 -5.66 -4.33
C THR A 18 -4.22 -6.99 -4.52
N HIS A 19 -4.26 -7.79 -3.45
CA HIS A 19 -5.01 -9.04 -3.45
C HIS A 19 -5.79 -9.20 -2.15
N LYS A 20 -6.95 -9.85 -2.26
CA LYS A 20 -7.76 -10.23 -1.11
C LYS A 20 -7.23 -11.56 -0.58
N GLN A 21 -7.20 -11.71 0.73
CA GLN A 21 -6.83 -12.95 1.39
C GLN A 21 -8.00 -13.40 2.25
N ASP A 22 -8.24 -14.72 2.26
CA ASP A 22 -9.21 -15.32 3.14
C ASP A 22 -8.76 -15.19 4.60
N CYS A 23 -9.66 -14.70 5.45
CA CYS A 23 -9.51 -14.61 6.90
C CYS A 23 -9.49 -16.00 7.59
N LEU A 24 -10.00 -17.04 6.92
CA LEU A 24 -10.15 -18.43 7.37
C LEU A 24 -10.91 -18.57 8.69
N ARG A 25 -11.87 -17.66 8.91
CA ARG A 25 -12.75 -17.65 10.08
C ARG A 25 -14.18 -18.00 9.68
N ASP A 26 -14.86 -18.74 10.54
CA ASP A 26 -16.24 -19.18 10.28
C ASP A 26 -17.25 -18.02 10.41
N ASN A 27 -16.93 -17.03 11.24
CA ASN A 27 -17.74 -15.82 11.41
C ASN A 27 -17.42 -14.69 10.41
N CYS A 28 -16.67 -14.95 9.34
CA CYS A 28 -16.25 -13.92 8.38
C CYS A 28 -16.97 -14.12 7.05
N VAL A 29 -17.83 -13.17 6.62
CA VAL A 29 -18.70 -13.37 5.44
C VAL A 29 -17.95 -13.50 4.11
N PHE A 30 -16.67 -13.13 4.11
CA PHE A 30 -15.78 -13.21 2.95
C PHE A 30 -14.91 -14.47 2.94
N SER A 31 -15.02 -15.31 3.97
CA SER A 31 -14.28 -16.56 4.12
C SER A 31 -14.94 -17.70 3.36
N VAL A 32 -14.16 -18.58 2.75
CA VAL A 32 -14.68 -19.85 2.21
C VAL A 32 -15.20 -20.78 3.31
N ARG A 33 -14.76 -20.58 4.56
CA ARG A 33 -15.22 -21.32 5.74
C ARG A 33 -16.49 -20.74 6.35
N HIS A 34 -17.03 -19.67 5.80
CA HIS A 34 -18.26 -19.09 6.31
C HIS A 34 -19.43 -20.04 6.09
N THR A 35 -19.89 -20.68 7.16
CA THR A 35 -21.05 -21.58 7.13
C THR A 35 -22.14 -21.02 8.02
N HIS A 36 -23.21 -20.50 7.42
CA HIS A 36 -24.46 -20.22 8.14
C HIS A 36 -25.53 -21.20 7.69
N SER A 37 -26.16 -21.86 8.67
CA SER A 37 -27.19 -22.89 8.46
C SER A 37 -28.43 -22.42 7.68
N PHE A 38 -28.58 -21.12 7.40
CA PHE A 38 -29.73 -20.52 6.71
C PHE A 38 -29.37 -19.64 5.51
N SER A 39 -28.09 -19.50 5.15
CA SER A 39 -27.67 -18.58 4.09
C SER A 39 -26.39 -19.04 3.43
N LEU A 40 -26.50 -19.46 2.18
CA LEU A 40 -25.38 -19.83 1.30
C LEU A 40 -24.74 -18.61 0.59
N SER A 41 -25.30 -17.41 0.75
CA SER A 41 -24.82 -16.19 0.10
C SER A 41 -24.26 -15.16 1.10
N PRO A 42 -23.15 -14.47 0.81
CA PRO A 42 -22.65 -13.34 1.62
C PRO A 42 -23.67 -12.21 1.81
N THR A 43 -24.63 -12.07 0.88
CA THR A 43 -25.71 -11.07 0.97
C THR A 43 -26.81 -11.45 1.96
N ASP A 44 -26.99 -12.74 2.22
CA ASP A 44 -28.15 -13.25 2.99
C ASP A 44 -27.79 -13.59 4.44
N CYS A 45 -26.50 -13.48 4.80
CA CYS A 45 -26.09 -13.59 6.19
C CYS A 45 -26.65 -12.40 6.98
N LYS A 46 -27.58 -12.65 7.91
CA LYS A 46 -28.22 -11.64 8.79
C LYS A 46 -27.70 -11.65 10.23
N SER A 47 -26.80 -12.57 10.56
CA SER A 47 -26.22 -12.66 11.90
C SER A 47 -25.43 -11.38 12.23
N PRO A 48 -25.65 -10.77 13.41
CA PRO A 48 -24.88 -9.60 13.85
C PRO A 48 -23.46 -9.97 14.30
N ASN A 49 -23.20 -11.25 14.58
CA ASN A 49 -21.90 -11.74 15.06
C ASN A 49 -20.87 -11.97 13.95
N CYS A 50 -21.24 -11.69 12.70
CA CYS A 50 -20.38 -11.91 11.54
C CYS A 50 -19.59 -10.65 11.19
N ILE A 51 -18.31 -10.85 10.85
CA ILE A 51 -17.42 -9.83 10.31
C ILE A 51 -17.88 -9.52 8.89
N ARG A 52 -18.40 -8.31 8.69
CA ARG A 52 -18.92 -7.80 7.40
C ARG A 52 -17.99 -6.80 6.71
N MET A 53 -16.87 -6.48 7.34
CA MET A 53 -15.89 -5.54 6.82
C MET A 53 -14.55 -6.23 6.66
N MET A 54 -13.83 -5.86 5.61
CA MET A 54 -12.45 -6.29 5.40
C MET A 54 -11.54 -5.58 6.42
N ALA A 55 -10.51 -6.28 6.89
CA ALA A 55 -9.48 -5.67 7.73
C ALA A 55 -8.61 -4.70 6.93
N GLN A 56 -7.85 -3.86 7.64
CA GLN A 56 -6.88 -2.96 7.02
C GLN A 56 -5.87 -3.74 6.17
N PRO A 57 -5.54 -3.29 4.94
CA PRO A 57 -4.56 -3.97 4.11
C PRO A 57 -3.16 -3.94 4.73
N VAL A 58 -2.55 -5.12 4.85
CA VAL A 58 -1.14 -5.27 5.24
C VAL A 58 -0.25 -5.01 4.02
N GLN A 59 0.84 -4.25 4.20
CA GLN A 59 1.88 -4.06 3.19
C GLN A 59 2.84 -5.25 3.18
N ASN A 60 3.07 -5.83 2.01
CA ASN A 60 3.95 -6.96 1.80
C ASN A 60 5.05 -6.57 0.79
N PRO A 61 6.27 -6.29 1.26
CA PRO A 61 7.41 -6.03 0.37
C PRO A 61 7.83 -7.32 -0.36
N ILE A 62 7.43 -7.45 -1.63
CA ILE A 62 7.84 -8.58 -2.48
C ILE A 62 9.14 -8.29 -3.24
N ARG A 63 9.58 -7.03 -3.28
CA ARG A 63 10.81 -6.59 -3.92
C ARG A 63 11.50 -5.55 -3.06
N PHE A 64 12.83 -5.65 -2.94
CA PHE A 64 13.67 -4.66 -2.27
C PHE A 64 14.56 -3.94 -3.28
N SER A 65 14.85 -2.67 -3.03
CA SER A 65 15.71 -1.85 -3.88
C SER A 65 16.54 -0.90 -3.03
N SER A 66 17.85 -0.90 -3.22
CA SER A 66 18.81 0.03 -2.61
C SER A 66 18.89 1.39 -3.33
N MET A 67 18.06 1.63 -4.33
CA MET A 67 17.97 2.94 -4.98
C MET A 67 16.94 3.83 -4.27
N ASN A 68 17.07 5.15 -4.43
CA ASN A 68 16.00 6.08 -4.08
C ASN A 68 14.78 5.89 -4.99
N CYS A 69 13.58 6.03 -4.43
CA CYS A 69 12.34 5.98 -5.22
C CYS A 69 12.26 7.16 -6.20
N ALA A 70 11.44 7.03 -7.25
CA ALA A 70 11.31 8.06 -8.29
C ALA A 70 10.97 9.45 -7.72
N ASN A 71 10.13 9.51 -6.67
CA ASN A 71 9.78 10.77 -6.01
C ASN A 71 10.95 11.41 -5.27
N CYS A 72 11.78 10.63 -4.59
CA CYS A 72 13.00 11.14 -3.95
C CYS A 72 13.99 11.62 -5.02
N ARG A 73 14.21 10.81 -6.06
CA ARG A 73 15.10 11.17 -7.17
C ARG A 73 14.66 12.44 -7.90
N ALA A 74 13.36 12.68 -8.05
CA ALA A 74 12.83 13.88 -8.70
C ALA A 74 12.99 15.14 -7.83
N ARG A 75 12.82 15.02 -6.50
CA ARG A 75 13.15 16.09 -5.55
C ARG A 75 14.65 16.40 -5.58
N ASP A 76 15.45 15.36 -5.77
CA ASP A 76 16.88 15.52 -5.81
C ASP A 76 17.35 16.29 -7.06
N GLY A 77 16.70 16.06 -8.20
CA GLY A 77 16.96 16.84 -9.42
C GLY A 77 16.52 18.32 -9.34
N ALA A 78 15.56 18.65 -8.46
CA ALA A 78 15.01 20.00 -8.35
C ALA A 78 15.91 20.95 -7.54
N TYR A 79 16.69 20.45 -6.58
CA TYR A 79 17.68 21.29 -5.88
C TYR A 79 18.83 21.72 -6.81
N VAL A 80 19.28 20.86 -7.73
CA VAL A 80 20.41 21.18 -8.62
C VAL A 80 20.08 22.32 -9.61
N MET A 81 18.81 22.48 -9.98
CA MET A 81 18.35 23.62 -10.80
C MET A 81 18.06 24.88 -9.99
N SER A 82 17.96 24.79 -8.66
CA SER A 82 17.74 25.94 -7.78
C SER A 82 19.06 26.55 -7.30
N ASP A 83 20.10 25.74 -7.10
CA ASP A 83 21.45 26.21 -6.75
C ASP A 83 22.14 26.97 -7.90
N LEU A 84 21.87 26.60 -9.16
CA LEU A 84 22.35 27.36 -10.32
C LEU A 84 21.69 28.74 -10.44
N VAL A 85 20.39 28.86 -10.12
CA VAL A 85 19.69 30.15 -10.13
C VAL A 85 20.15 31.04 -8.96
N GLY A 86 20.45 30.45 -7.79
CA GLY A 86 21.05 31.14 -6.65
C GLY A 86 22.48 31.65 -6.90
N LEU A 87 23.33 30.86 -7.54
CA LEU A 87 24.70 31.27 -7.93
C LEU A 87 24.70 32.36 -9.00
N VAL A 88 23.76 32.32 -9.95
CA VAL A 88 23.61 33.37 -10.96
C VAL A 88 23.17 34.69 -10.30
N LEU A 89 22.31 34.67 -9.28
CA LEU A 89 21.90 35.90 -8.60
C LEU A 89 23.03 36.56 -7.80
N ILE A 90 23.98 35.77 -7.26
CA ILE A 90 25.12 36.28 -6.46
C ILE A 90 26.21 36.90 -7.36
N LEU A 91 26.29 36.54 -8.64
CA LEU A 91 27.30 37.09 -9.57
C LEU A 91 26.87 38.42 -10.23
N PHE A 92 25.64 38.88 -10.02
CA PHE A 92 25.11 40.12 -10.61
C PHE A 92 24.72 41.20 -9.58
N THR A 93 25.14 41.07 -8.32
CA THR A 93 25.02 42.10 -7.26
C THR A 93 26.38 42.53 -6.77
#